data_AF-A0A972JIT1-F1
#
_entry.id   AF-A0A972JIT1-F1
#
_cell.length_a   1.000
_cell.length_b   1.000
_cell.length_c   1.000
_cell.angle_alpha   90.00
_cell.angle_beta   90.00
_cell.angle_gamma   90.00
#
_symmetry.space_group_name_H-M   'P 1'
#
loop_
_entity.id
_entity.type
_entity.pdbx_description
1 polymer ?
#
loop_
_entity_poly.entity_id
_entity_poly.type
_entity_poly.pdbx_seq_one_letter_code
_entity_poly.pdbx_strand_id
1 'polypeptide(L)' 'MNPFTLAAITIICVFAYKIFKEYNNKKSATDDETIQALQAEIGKLKTRVSTLETIVTDKNYQLGEEINRL' A
#
# COMPACT_ATOMS: atom_id res chain seq x y z
N MET A 1 39.34 -30.30 12.03
CA MET A 1 38.27 -30.40 11.01
C MET A 1 38.92 -30.54 9.65
N ASN A 2 38.44 -31.47 8.81
CA ASN A 2 39.00 -31.69 7.48
C ASN A 2 38.69 -30.45 6.58
N PRO A 3 39.64 -29.96 5.75
CA PRO A 3 39.43 -28.75 4.95
C PRO A 3 38.24 -28.86 3.98
N PHE A 4 37.91 -30.08 3.53
CA PHE A 4 36.72 -30.36 2.73
C PHE A 4 35.41 -30.04 3.47
N THR A 5 35.35 -30.29 4.77
CA THR A 5 34.16 -29.99 5.59
C THR A 5 33.97 -28.47 5.72
N LEU A 6 35.06 -27.71 5.88
CA LEU A 6 35.02 -26.26 5.96
C LEU A 6 34.55 -25.62 4.64
N ALA A 7 35.03 -26.14 3.50
CA ALA A 7 34.59 -25.69 2.18
C ALA A 7 33.09 -25.96 1.96
N ALA A 8 32.61 -27.15 2.31
CA ALA A 8 31.20 -27.52 2.17
C ALA A 8 30.27 -26.63 3.01
N ILE A 9 30.61 -26.38 4.27
CA ILE A 9 29.84 -25.49 5.16
C ILE A 9 29.78 -24.08 4.57
N THR A 10 30.89 -23.56 4.06
CA THR A 10 30.95 -22.20 3.49
C THR A 10 30.01 -22.05 2.29
N ILE A 11 29.98 -23.04 1.39
CA ILE A 11 29.09 -23.05 0.23
C ILE A 11 27.62 -23.05 0.69
N ILE A 12 27.27 -23.92 1.64
CA ILE A 12 25.90 -24.01 2.18
C ILE A 12 25.47 -22.68 2.82
N CYS A 13 26.35 -22.04 3.59
CA CYS A 13 26.06 -20.74 4.21
C CYS A 13 25.82 -19.64 3.17
N VAL A 14 26.60 -19.60 2.09
CA VAL A 14 26.41 -18.62 1.00
C VAL A 14 25.07 -18.83 0.28
N PHE A 15 24.71 -20.09 -0.01
CA PHE A 15 23.42 -20.40 -0.61
C PHE A 15 22.25 -20.07 0.33
N ALA A 16 22.34 -20.44 1.60
CA ALA A 16 21.33 -20.13 2.60
C ALA A 16 21.12 -18.62 2.76
N TYR A 17 22.21 -17.84 2.81
CA TYR A 17 22.15 -16.39 2.89
C TYR A 17 21.49 -15.76 1.65
N LYS A 18 21.82 -16.23 0.44
CA LYS A 18 21.19 -15.76 -0.79
C LYS A 18 19.69 -16.01 -0.80
N ILE A 19 19.26 -17.22 -0.43
CA ILE A 19 17.83 -17.59 -0.37
C ILE A 19 17.10 -16.71 0.65
N PHE A 20 17.67 -16.53 1.84
CA PHE A 20 17.09 -15.69 2.88
C PHE A 20 16.95 -14.23 2.44
N LYS A 21 17.99 -13.67 1.82
CA LYS A 21 17.99 -12.30 1.31
C LYS A 21 16.97 -12.09 0.20
N GLU A 22 16.89 -13.02 -0.75
CA GLU A 22 15.91 -13.00 -1.84
C GLU A 22 14.47 -13.05 -1.30
N TYR A 23 14.21 -13.95 -0.35
CA TYR A 23 12.89 -14.09 0.28
C TYR A 23 12.47 -12.84 1.05
N ASN A 24 13.39 -12.25 1.83
CA ASN A 24 13.11 -11.04 2.59
C ASN A 24 12.87 -9.83 1.67
N ASN A 25 13.68 -9.67 0.62
CA ASN A 25 13.48 -8.59 -0.36
C ASN A 25 12.17 -8.72 -1.12
N LYS A 26 11.76 -9.94 -1.50
CA LYS A 26 10.47 -10.18 -2.18
C LYS A 26 9.28 -9.88 -1.29
N LYS A 27 9.36 -10.23 0.00
CA LYS A 27 8.31 -9.91 0.97
C LYS A 27 8.17 -8.39 1.14
N SER A 28 9.27 -7.68 1.33
CA SER A 28 9.26 -6.22 1.46
C SER A 28 8.73 -5.52 0.20
N ALA A 29 9.11 -5.98 -0.99
CA ALA A 29 8.61 -5.40 -2.25
C ALA A 29 7.09 -5.63 -2.45
N THR A 30 6.58 -6.80 -2.03
CA THR A 30 5.15 -7.14 -2.16
C THR A 30 4.29 -6.32 -1.20
N ASP A 31 4.77 -6.10 0.03
CA ASP A 31 4.08 -5.28 1.03
C ASP A 31 4.00 -3.81 0.57
N ASP A 32 5.08 -3.27 -0.02
CA ASP A 32 5.12 -1.88 -0.50
C ASP A 32 4.18 -1.61 -1.69
N GLU A 33 4.06 -2.54 -2.64
CA GLU A 33 3.14 -2.39 -3.78
C GLU A 33 1.67 -2.43 -3.32
N THR A 34 1.35 -3.34 -2.39
CA THR A 34 0.01 -3.47 -1.81
C THR A 34 -0.35 -2.23 -0.99
N ILE A 35 0.59 -1.69 -0.21
CA ILE A 35 0.40 -0.47 0.57
C ILE A 35 0.17 0.73 -0.36
N GLN A 36 0.92 0.84 -1.46
CA GLN A 36 0.74 1.91 -2.45
C GLN A 36 -0.63 1.83 -3.14
N ALA A 37 -1.06 0.63 -3.54
CA ALA A 37 -2.38 0.42 -4.12
C ALA A 37 -3.51 0.84 -3.16
N LEU A 38 -3.42 0.44 -1.88
CA LEU A 38 -4.36 0.83 -0.84
C LEU A 38 -4.39 2.34 -0.59
N GLN A 39 -3.23 3.01 -0.59
CA GLN A 39 -3.17 4.47 -0.46
C GLN A 39 -3.83 5.18 -1.64
N ALA A 40 -3.65 4.69 -2.86
CA ALA A 40 -4.29 5.25 -4.05
C ALA A 40 -5.82 5.11 -3.99
N GLU A 41 -6.33 3.96 -3.54
CA GLU A 41 -7.76 3.74 -3.34
C GLU A 41 -8.35 4.65 -2.25
N ILE A 42 -7.66 4.82 -1.12
CA ILE A 42 -8.05 5.75 -0.07
C ILE A 42 -8.10 7.19 -0.60
N GLY A 43 -7.11 7.60 -1.40
CA GLY A 43 -7.09 8.92 -2.04
C GLY A 43 -8.32 9.13 -2.94
N LYS A 44 -8.63 8.17 -3.80
CA LYS A 44 -9.80 8.21 -4.68
C LYS A 44 -11.11 8.26 -3.90
N LEU A 45 -11.19 7.52 -2.79
CA LEU A 45 -12.37 7.51 -1.94
C LEU A 45 -12.58 8.85 -1.22
N LYS A 46 -11.50 9.46 -0.70
CA LYS A 46 -11.53 10.81 -0.12
C LYS A 46 -12.01 11.86 -1.12
N THR A 47 -11.53 11.83 -2.36
CA THR A 47 -11.98 12.76 -3.41
C THR A 47 -13.48 12.64 -3.66
N ARG A 48 -14.00 11.40 -3.71
CA ARG A 48 -15.43 11.14 -3.90
C ARG A 48 -16.26 11.62 -2.71
N VAL A 49 -15.80 11.36 -1.49
CA VAL A 49 -16.46 11.84 -0.27
C VAL A 49 -16.49 13.37 -0.25
N SER A 50 -15.36 14.04 -0.52
CA SER A 50 -15.30 15.50 -0.59
C SER A 50 -16.23 16.07 -1.66
N THR A 51 -16.32 15.42 -2.84
CA THR A 51 -17.24 15.84 -3.90
C THR A 51 -18.70 15.67 -3.48
N LEU A 52 -19.03 14.57 -2.81
CA LEU A 52 -20.37 14.34 -2.28
C LEU A 52 -20.72 15.33 -1.17
N GLU A 53 -19.78 15.66 -0.29
CA GLU A 53 -19.94 16.69 0.74
C GLU A 53 -20.21 18.06 0.10
N THR A 54 -19.47 18.44 -0.96
CA THR A 54 -19.72 19.68 -1.70
C THR A 54 -21.10 19.67 -2.36
N ILE A 55 -21.48 18.61 -3.07
CA ILE A 55 -22.78 18.52 -3.74
C ILE A 55 -23.94 18.57 -2.74
N VAL A 56 -23.82 17.85 -1.62
CA VAL A 56 -24.86 17.85 -0.58
C VAL A 56 -24.96 19.22 0.06
N THR A 57 -23.83 19.87 0.37
CA THR A 57 -23.83 21.19 0.98
C THR A 57 -24.41 22.25 0.04
N ASP A 58 -24.06 22.21 -1.25
CA ASP A 58 -24.48 23.18 -2.26
C ASP A 58 -25.97 23.00 -2.64
N LYS A 59 -26.43 21.76 -2.83
CA LYS A 59 -27.86 21.47 -3.07
C LYS A 59 -28.75 21.84 -1.88
N ASN A 60 -28.29 21.61 -0.66
CA ASN A 60 -29.09 21.94 0.52
C ASN A 60 -29.20 23.46 0.71
N TYR A 61 -28.16 24.22 0.33
CA TYR A 61 -28.20 25.68 0.32
C TYR A 61 -29.14 26.21 -0.78
N GLN A 62 -29.04 25.70 -2.01
CA GLN A 62 -29.92 26.09 -3.12
C GLN A 62 -31.39 25.80 -2.84
N LEU A 63 -31.73 24.61 -2.31
CA LEU A 63 -33.10 24.26 -1.96
C LEU A 63 -33.65 25.10 -0.81
N GLY A 64 -32.84 25.38 0.22
CA GLY A 64 -33.24 26.25 1.32
C GLY A 64 -33.53 27.69 0.87
N GLU A 65 -32.73 28.19 -0.07
CA GLU A 65 -32.90 29.52 -0.64
C GLU A 65 -34.10 29.60 -1.59
N GLU A 66 -34.39 28.55 -2.37
CA GLU A 66 -35.57 28.46 -3.24
C GLU A 66 -36.88 28.36 -2.43
N ILE A 67 -36.89 27.61 -1.33
CA ILE A 67 -38.03 27.50 -0.42
C ILE A 67 -38.29 28.84 0.29
N ASN A 68 -37.26 29.56 0.71
CA ASN A 68 -37.43 30.86 1.39
C ASN A 68 -37.87 31.98 0.43
N ARG A 69 -37.80 31.74 -0.88
CA ARG A 69 -38.15 32.71 -1.93
C ARG A 69 -39.54 32.45 -2.54
N LEU A 70 -40.18 31.34 -2.16
CA LEU A 70 -41.59 31.00 -2.40
C LEU A 70 -42.43 31.40 -1.18
#